data_AF-A0A966LAE1-F1
#
_entry.id   AF-A0A966LAE1-F1
#
_cell.length_a   1.000
_cell.length_b   1.000
_cell.length_c   1.000
_cell.angle_alpha   90.00
_cell.angle_beta   90.00
_cell.angle_gamma   90.00
#
_symmetry.space_group_name_H-M   'P 1'
#
loop_
_entity.id
_entity.type
_entity.pdbx_description
1 polymer ?
#
loop_
_entity_poly.entity_id
_entity_poly.type
_entity_poly.pdbx_seq_one_letter_code
_entity_poly.pdbx_strand_id
1 'polypeptide(L)'
;MAKSGCGPCRVTSRLTALVEHGILERDPPGARRAEYRLTPAGRELAPLMAAMRQWGENWLFDKHKSPVRPAGKPAPRPHTSG
;
A
#
# COMPACT_ATOMS: atom_id res chain seq x y z
N MET A 1 -23.83 10.72 15.99
CA MET A 1 -22.50 10.98 16.57
C MET A 1 -21.45 10.33 15.69
N ALA A 2 -20.83 11.10 14.80
CA ALA A 2 -19.86 10.63 13.82
C ALA A 2 -18.47 10.47 14.44
N LYS A 3 -17.92 9.26 14.46
CA LYS A 3 -16.51 9.03 14.79
C LYS A 3 -15.67 9.12 13.51
N SER A 4 -15.32 10.35 13.16
CA SER A 4 -14.16 10.65 12.31
C SER A 4 -12.92 10.52 13.20
N GLY A 5 -12.18 9.42 13.07
CA GLY A 5 -10.94 9.23 13.82
C GLY A 5 -10.53 7.77 13.89
N CYS A 6 -9.78 7.29 12.91
CA CYS A 6 -8.95 6.11 13.14
C CYS A 6 -7.66 6.30 12.35
N GLY A 7 -6.60 6.63 13.09
CA GLY A 7 -5.22 6.50 12.66
C GLY A 7 -4.85 5.02 12.41
N PRO A 8 -3.58 4.63 12.55
CA PRO A 8 -2.95 3.48 11.86
C PRO A 8 -3.68 2.12 11.90
N CYS A 9 -4.58 1.88 12.88
CA CYS A 9 -5.29 0.62 13.06
C CYS A 9 -6.09 0.15 11.83
N ARG A 10 -6.69 1.05 11.05
CA ARG A 10 -7.42 0.62 9.82
C ARG A 10 -6.50 0.08 8.73
N VAL A 11 -5.24 0.51 8.69
CA VAL A 11 -4.28 0.09 7.67
C VAL A 11 -3.68 -1.25 8.06
N THR A 12 -3.32 -1.45 9.34
CA THR A 12 -2.79 -2.71 9.83
C THR A 12 -3.78 -3.86 9.67
N SER A 13 -5.06 -3.66 10.00
CA SER A 13 -6.07 -4.72 9.83
C SER A 13 -6.27 -5.12 8.36
N ARG A 14 -6.19 -4.18 7.42
CA ARG A 14 -6.31 -4.47 5.98
C ARG A 14 -5.09 -5.20 5.44
N LEU A 15 -3.89 -4.82 5.89
CA LEU A 15 -2.65 -5.50 5.49
C LEU A 15 -2.63 -6.94 5.99
N THR A 16 -3.08 -7.21 7.22
CA THR A 16 -3.22 -8.58 7.73
C THR A 16 -4.18 -9.40 6.88
N ALA A 17 -5.37 -8.86 6.57
CA ALA A 17 -6.34 -9.55 5.72
C ALA A 17 -5.79 -9.86 4.31
N LEU A 18 -5.03 -8.93 3.70
CA LEU A 18 -4.38 -9.16 2.41
C LEU A 18 -3.30 -10.25 2.48
N VAL A 19 -2.63 -10.41 3.61
CA VAL A 19 -1.68 -11.51 3.83
C VAL A 19 -2.42 -12.83 4.04
N GLU A 20 -3.50 -12.84 4.81
CA GLU A 20 -4.34 -14.03 5.04
C GLU A 20 -4.98 -14.56 3.74
N HIS A 21 -5.41 -13.65 2.86
CA HIS A 21 -5.95 -14.01 1.54
C HIS A 21 -4.87 -14.31 0.49
N GLY A 22 -3.59 -14.31 0.85
CA GLY A 22 -2.49 -14.66 -0.05
C GLY A 22 -2.24 -13.64 -1.17
N ILE A 23 -2.70 -12.39 -1.00
CA ILE A 23 -2.45 -11.28 -1.94
C ILE A 23 -1.08 -10.64 -1.65
N LEU A 24 -0.70 -10.60 -0.37
CA LEU A 24 0.59 -10.15 0.10
C LEU A 24 1.29 -11.26 0.88
N GLU A 25 2.61 -11.27 0.85
CA GLU A 25 3.44 -12.13 1.69
C GLU A 25 4.44 -11.28 2.49
N ARG A 26 4.84 -11.75 3.67
CA ARG A 26 5.89 -11.11 4.47
C ARG A 26 7.23 -11.72 4.12
N ASP A 27 8.17 -10.89 3.67
CA ASP A 27 9.54 -11.30 3.33
C ASP A 27 10.58 -10.41 4.05
N PRO A 28 11.45 -10.95 4.92
CA PRO A 28 11.47 -12.32 5.41
C PRO A 28 10.38 -12.60 6.47
N PRO A 29 9.87 -13.84 6.56
CA PRO A 29 8.87 -14.20 7.57
C PRO A 29 9.45 -14.03 8.98
N GLY A 30 8.70 -13.37 9.86
CA GLY A 30 9.09 -13.16 11.26
C GLY A 30 10.05 -11.99 11.53
N ALA A 31 10.47 -11.24 10.51
CA ALA A 31 11.31 -10.06 10.71
C ALA A 31 10.62 -8.95 11.52
N ARG A 32 11.39 -8.27 12.39
CA ARG A 32 10.93 -7.11 13.19
C ARG A 32 10.47 -5.96 12.30
N ARG A 33 11.01 -5.86 11.09
CA ARG A 33 10.53 -4.98 10.02
C ARG A 33 9.88 -5.84 8.94
N ALA A 34 8.56 -5.79 8.85
CA ALA A 34 7.82 -6.51 7.82
C ALA A 34 7.97 -5.80 6.47
N GLU A 35 8.58 -6.44 5.48
CA GLU A 35 8.41 -6.05 4.09
C GLU A 35 7.29 -6.90 3.49
N TYR A 36 6.37 -6.25 2.78
CA TYR A 36 5.25 -6.91 2.13
C TYR A 36 5.55 -7.00 0.64
N ARG A 37 5.55 -8.21 0.10
CA ARG A 37 5.65 -8.46 -1.35
C ARG A 37 4.31 -8.91 -1.90
N LEU A 38 4.03 -8.54 -3.15
CA LEU A 38 2.87 -9.04 -3.87
C LEU A 38 3.15 -10.47 -4.32
N THR A 39 2.21 -11.37 -4.02
CA THR A 39 2.20 -12.74 -4.56
C THR A 39 1.81 -12.73 -6.04
N PRO A 40 1.89 -13.86 -6.76
CA PRO A 40 1.31 -13.97 -8.11
C PRO A 40 -0.16 -13.54 -8.16
N ALA A 41 -0.98 -14.00 -7.20
CA ALA A 41 -2.38 -13.61 -7.08
C ALA A 41 -2.56 -12.11 -6.85
N GLY A 42 -1.70 -11.50 -6.03
CA GLY A 42 -1.74 -10.05 -5.83
C GLY A 42 -1.36 -9.24 -7.07
N ARG A 43 -0.50 -9.77 -7.94
CA ARG A 43 -0.16 -9.11 -9.21
C ARG A 43 -1.33 -9.10 -10.19
N GLU A 44 -2.19 -10.12 -10.18
CA GLU A 44 -3.39 -10.18 -11.02
C GLU A 44 -4.46 -9.15 -10.62
N LEU A 45 -4.39 -8.60 -9.40
CA LEU A 45 -5.27 -7.50 -8.96
C LEU A 45 -4.86 -6.13 -9.50
N ALA A 46 -3.68 -6.00 -10.12
CA ALA A 46 -3.20 -4.73 -10.68
C ALA A 46 -4.20 -4.04 -11.64
N PRO A 47 -4.81 -4.73 -12.63
CA PRO A 47 -5.81 -4.12 -13.51
C PRO A 47 -7.05 -3.63 -12.76
N LEU A 48 -7.52 -4.36 -11.75
CA LEU A 48 -8.67 -3.95 -10.94
C LEU A 48 -8.36 -2.67 -10.15
N MET A 49 -7.18 -2.60 -9.52
CA MET A 49 -6.72 -1.42 -8.82
C MET A 49 -6.56 -0.22 -9.76
N ALA A 50 -6.08 -0.44 -10.98
CA ALA A 50 -5.98 0.60 -12.01
C ALA A 50 -7.36 1.12 -12.43
N ALA A 51 -8.35 0.24 -12.63
CA ALA A 51 -9.72 0.63 -12.95
C ALA A 51 -10.37 1.44 -11.83
N MET A 52 -10.19 1.04 -10.57
CA MET A 52 -10.67 1.80 -9.41
C MET A 52 -10.03 3.19 -9.34
N ARG A 53 -8.71 3.29 -9.62
CA ARG A 53 -8.01 4.57 -9.67
C ARG A 53 -8.56 5.45 -10.78
N GLN A 54 -8.73 4.92 -11.98
CA GLN A 54 -9.25 5.66 -13.13
C GLN A 54 -10.68 6.16 -12.89
N TRP A 55 -11.53 5.32 -12.29
CA TRP A 55 -12.85 5.76 -11.84
C TRP A 55 -12.77 6.90 -10.82
N GLY A 56 -11.87 6.80 -9.84
CA GLY A 56 -11.62 7.90 -8.90
C GLY A 56 -11.18 9.20 -9.59
N GLU A 57 -10.26 9.10 -10.56
CA GLU A 57 -9.80 10.24 -11.38
C GLU A 57 -10.92 10.88 -12.19
N ASN A 58 -11.87 10.09 -12.67
CA ASN A 58 -13.00 10.58 -13.46
C ASN A 58 -14.10 11.23 -12.62
N TRP A 59 -14.29 10.78 -11.37
CA TRP A 59 -15.50 11.12 -10.59
C TRP A 59 -15.25 11.76 -9.23
N LEU A 60 -14.09 11.55 -8.60
CA LEU A 60 -13.77 12.05 -7.25
C LEU A 60 -12.72 13.16 -7.23
N PHE A 61 -11.79 13.18 -8.20
CA PHE A 61 -10.77 14.22 -8.25
C PHE A 61 -11.23 15.36 -9.15
N ASP A 62 -11.43 16.53 -8.55
CA ASP A 62 -11.48 17.78 -9.31
C ASP A 62 -10.14 17.96 -10.03
N LYS A 63 -10.16 18.29 -11.33
CA LYS A 63 -8.97 18.38 -12.20
C LYS A 63 -7.91 19.36 -11.65
N HIS A 64 -8.24 20.18 -10.67
CA HIS A 64 -7.35 21.12 -9.99
C HIS A 64 -6.52 20.56 -8.82
N LYS A 65 -6.75 19.33 -8.34
CA LYS A 65 -5.90 18.72 -7.30
C LYS A 65 -4.94 17.71 -7.92
N SER A 66 -3.72 18.19 -8.18
CA SER A 66 -2.63 17.38 -8.74
C SER A 66 -2.44 16.07 -7.96
N PRO A 67 -2.40 14.91 -8.63
CA PRO A 67 -2.30 13.63 -7.96
C PRO A 67 -0.95 13.50 -7.26
N VAL A 68 -1.00 13.04 -6.02
CA VAL A 68 0.19 12.73 -5.22
C VAL A 68 1.04 11.72 -5.98
N ARG A 69 2.18 12.18 -6.52
CA ARG A 69 3.20 11.32 -7.11
C ARG A 69 3.73 10.39 -6.00
N PRO A 70 3.75 9.07 -6.19
CA PRO A 70 4.39 8.19 -5.22
C PRO A 70 5.88 8.56 -5.16
N ALA A 71 6.31 9.04 -3.99
CA ALA A 71 7.72 9.29 -3.73
C ALA A 71 8.47 7.96 -3.93
N GLY A 72 9.43 7.94 -4.86
CA GLY A 72 10.31 6.81 -5.06
C GLY A 72 10.98 6.42 -3.75
N LYS A 73 11.20 5.11 -3.54
CA LYS A 73 11.85 4.58 -2.33
C LYS A 73 13.14 5.37 -2.06
N PRO A 74 13.33 5.92 -0.85
CA PRO A 74 14.59 6.58 -0.52
C PRO A 74 15.73 5.57 -0.67
N ALA A 75 16.80 5.98 -1.34
CA ALA A 75 17.98 5.17 -1.56
C ALA A 75 18.50 4.58 -0.23
N PRO A 76 19.00 3.33 -0.22
CA PRO A 76 19.58 2.76 0.98
C PRO A 76 20.77 3.62 1.43
N ARG A 77 20.73 4.07 2.69
CA ARG A 77 21.84 4.82 3.30
C ARG A 77 23.08 3.92 3.37
N PRO A 78 24.28 4.41 2.99
CA PRO A 78 25.50 3.65 3.22
C PRO A 78 25.67 3.43 4.73
N HIS A 79 25.87 2.17 5.12
CA HIS A 79 26.30 1.83 6.47
C HIS A 79 27.77 2.24 6.59
N THR A 80 28.03 3.36 7.26
CA THR A 80 29.38 3.69 7.68
C THR A 80 29.73 2.75 8.85
N SER A 81 30.45 1.67 8.56
CA SER A 81 31.27 1.00 9.56
C SER A 81 32.61 1.72 9.61
N GLY A 82 33.04 2.08 10.82
CA GLY A 82 34.38 2.61 11.11
C GLY A 82 35.47 1.55 11.03
#